data_AF-A0A0E2B0Q9-F1
#
_entry.id   AF-A0A0E2B0Q9-F1
#
_cell.length_a   1.000
_cell.length_b   1.000
_cell.length_c   1.000
_cell.angle_alpha   90.00
_cell.angle_beta   90.00
_cell.angle_gamma   90.00
#
_symmetry.space_group_name_H-M   'P 1'
#
loop_
_entity.id
_entity.type
_entity.pdbx_description
1 polymer ?
#
loop_
_entity_poly.entity_id
_entity_poly.type
_entity_poly.pdbx_seq_one_letter_code
_entity_poly.pdbx_strand_id
1 'polypeptide(L)'
;MSPAVSNFSSVHNHGPVYSEIRKATEEFSFHPMLISWLRTSLKLQGNEILKITEIGCTDRSCPVIETCLEIYHTNQNAEPERTIRFGRAKHLISKMDFTFSLKKQGIV
;
A
#
# COMPACT_ATOMS: atom_id res chain seq x y z
N MET A 1 -19.02 34.57 15.20
CA MET A 1 -19.04 33.16 15.67
C MET A 1 -17.95 32.42 14.93
N SER A 2 -16.84 32.12 15.60
CA SER A 2 -15.78 31.27 15.04
C SER A 2 -16.27 29.83 15.09
N PRO A 3 -16.21 29.04 13.99
CA PRO A 3 -16.52 27.62 14.11
C PRO A 3 -15.43 26.98 14.96
N ALA A 4 -15.86 26.33 16.05
CA ALA A 4 -15.01 25.47 16.84
C ALA A 4 -14.40 24.41 15.91
N VAL A 5 -13.08 24.46 15.76
CA VAL A 5 -12.32 23.37 15.14
C VAL A 5 -12.43 22.19 16.10
N SER A 6 -13.45 21.36 15.91
CA SER A 6 -13.56 20.08 16.61
C SER A 6 -12.35 19.24 16.23
N ASN A 7 -11.42 19.11 17.18
CA ASN A 7 -10.40 18.08 17.20
C ASN A 7 -11.09 16.71 17.19
N PHE A 8 -11.43 16.18 16.01
CA PHE A 8 -11.75 14.76 15.83
C PHE A 8 -10.45 13.95 15.86
N SER A 9 -9.69 14.08 16.94
CA SER A 9 -8.60 13.17 17.25
C SER A 9 -9.23 11.95 17.92
N SER A 10 -9.28 10.84 17.19
CA SER A 10 -9.48 9.47 17.72
C SER A 10 -10.90 9.07 18.15
N VAL A 11 -11.80 8.87 17.18
CA VAL A 11 -13.03 8.06 17.43
C VAL A 11 -12.91 6.64 16.87
N HIS A 12 -11.96 6.39 15.97
CA HIS A 12 -11.84 5.08 15.34
C HIS A 12 -10.40 4.57 15.31
N ASN A 13 -10.28 3.25 15.45
CA ASN A 13 -9.02 2.54 15.30
C ASN A 13 -8.68 2.44 13.81
N HIS A 14 -7.59 3.09 13.41
CA HIS A 14 -7.01 2.93 12.10
C HIS A 14 -5.87 1.91 12.21
N GLY A 15 -6.01 0.79 11.50
CA GLY A 15 -5.07 -0.32 11.61
C GLY A 15 -5.12 -1.22 10.39
N PRO A 16 -4.26 -2.26 10.36
CA PRO A 16 -4.26 -3.22 9.27
C PRO A 16 -5.59 -3.98 9.24
N VAL A 17 -6.37 -3.75 8.19
CA VAL A 17 -7.62 -4.48 7.91
C VAL A 17 -7.41 -5.63 6.91
N TYR A 18 -6.27 -5.63 6.24
CA TYR A 18 -5.84 -6.69 5.33
C TYR A 18 -4.32 -6.77 5.27
N SER A 19 -3.78 -7.97 5.15
CA SER A 19 -2.36 -8.19 4.83
C SER A 19 -2.21 -9.44 3.97
N GLU A 20 -1.36 -9.38 2.95
CA GLU A 20 -0.98 -10.52 2.10
C GLU A 20 0.52 -10.45 1.79
N ILE A 21 1.17 -11.61 1.76
CA ILE A 21 2.58 -11.75 1.42
C ILE A 21 2.70 -12.64 0.18
N ARG A 22 3.46 -12.16 -0.81
CA ARG A 22 3.68 -12.81 -2.10
C ARG A 22 5.13 -12.68 -2.53
N LYS A 23 5.61 -13.61 -3.35
CA LYS A 23 6.86 -13.40 -4.09
C LYS A 23 6.62 -12.48 -5.28
N ALA A 24 7.67 -11.83 -5.76
CA ALA A 24 7.59 -10.99 -6.96
C ALA A 24 7.29 -11.77 -8.27
N THR A 25 7.13 -13.09 -8.18
CA THR A 25 6.65 -13.98 -9.25
C THR A 25 5.16 -14.32 -9.18
N GLU A 26 4.49 -13.97 -8.09
CA GLU A 26 3.11 -14.35 -7.80
C GLU A 26 2.16 -13.16 -7.95
N GLU A 27 0.95 -13.42 -8.44
CA GLU A 27 -0.10 -12.40 -8.54
C GLU A 27 -0.77 -12.16 -7.18
N PHE A 28 -1.24 -10.93 -6.98
CA PHE A 28 -2.10 -10.60 -5.84
C PHE A 28 -3.53 -11.03 -6.12
N SER A 29 -4.18 -11.64 -5.12
CA SER A 29 -5.55 -12.16 -5.22
C SER A 29 -6.60 -11.11 -5.62
N PHE A 30 -6.35 -9.84 -5.30
CA PHE A 30 -7.26 -8.71 -5.52
C PHE A 30 -6.87 -7.81 -6.70
N HIS A 31 -5.66 -7.96 -7.25
CA HIS A 31 -5.15 -7.06 -8.30
C HIS A 31 -4.07 -7.74 -9.17
N PRO A 32 -4.46 -8.60 -10.14
CA PRO A 32 -3.52 -9.43 -10.90
C PRO A 32 -2.49 -8.60 -11.68
N MET A 33 -2.83 -7.37 -12.11
CA MET A 33 -1.90 -6.51 -12.85
C MET A 33 -0.87 -5.78 -11.98
N LEU A 34 -1.03 -5.73 -10.64
CA LEU A 34 -0.18 -4.90 -9.78
C LEU A 34 1.26 -5.42 -9.78
N ILE A 35 1.43 -6.74 -9.78
CA ILE A 35 2.75 -7.36 -9.84
C ILE A 35 3.47 -7.03 -11.15
N SER A 36 2.75 -7.03 -12.28
CA SER A 36 3.32 -6.69 -13.58
C SER A 36 3.90 -5.26 -13.56
N TRP A 37 3.15 -4.30 -13.03
CA TRP A 37 3.61 -2.90 -12.96
C TRP A 37 4.80 -2.72 -12.01
N LEU A 38 4.79 -3.41 -10.87
CA LEU A 38 5.90 -3.41 -9.90
C LEU A 38 7.18 -3.96 -10.53
N ARG A 39 7.10 -5.13 -11.17
CA ARG A 39 8.25 -5.76 -11.84
C ARG A 39 8.86 -4.84 -12.89
N THR A 40 8.03 -4.23 -13.75
CA THR A 40 8.51 -3.31 -14.79
C THR A 40 9.14 -2.05 -14.20
N SER A 41 8.48 -1.42 -13.22
CA SER A 41 8.91 -0.10 -12.73
C SER A 41 10.08 -0.17 -11.77
N LEU A 42 10.18 -1.25 -10.99
CA LEU A 42 11.20 -1.43 -9.96
C LEU A 42 12.30 -2.42 -10.36
N LYS A 43 12.23 -3.00 -11.56
CA LYS A 43 13.17 -4.01 -12.07
C LYS A 43 13.33 -5.21 -11.12
N LEU A 44 12.23 -5.66 -10.52
CA LEU A 44 12.22 -6.80 -9.61
C LEU A 44 12.70 -8.07 -10.33
N GLN A 45 13.57 -8.83 -9.68
CA GLN A 45 14.20 -10.05 -10.20
C GLN A 45 13.34 -11.31 -9.97
N GLY A 46 12.31 -11.23 -9.13
CA GLY A 46 11.39 -12.32 -8.81
C GLY A 46 11.66 -13.00 -7.46
N ASN A 47 12.79 -12.71 -6.85
CA ASN A 47 13.21 -13.29 -5.57
C ASN A 47 12.66 -12.49 -4.39
N GLU A 48 12.30 -11.24 -4.66
CA GLU A 48 11.82 -10.29 -3.67
C GLU A 48 10.50 -10.76 -3.08
N ILE A 49 10.33 -10.46 -1.81
CA ILE A 49 9.13 -10.71 -1.06
C ILE A 49 8.37 -9.39 -0.96
N LEU A 50 7.10 -9.44 -1.30
CA LEU A 50 6.18 -8.32 -1.34
C LEU A 50 5.14 -8.53 -0.26
N LYS A 51 5.09 -7.64 0.72
CA LYS A 51 4.04 -7.60 1.72
C LYS A 51 3.16 -6.41 1.46
N ILE A 52 1.88 -6.65 1.20
CA ILE A 52 0.90 -5.60 1.06
C ILE A 52 0.03 -5.55 2.31
N THR A 53 -0.21 -4.35 2.83
CA THR A 53 -1.05 -4.10 4.00
C THR A 53 -2.02 -2.98 3.68
N GLU A 54 -3.31 -3.23 3.83
CA GLU A 54 -4.33 -2.17 3.77
C GLU A 54 -4.58 -1.67 5.19
N ILE A 55 -4.30 -0.39 5.41
CA ILE A 55 -4.67 0.34 6.60
C ILE A 55 -6.04 0.96 6.34
N GLY A 56 -6.98 0.65 7.22
CA GLY A 56 -8.34 1.13 7.12
C GLY A 56 -8.97 1.28 8.48
N CYS A 57 -10.28 1.54 8.44
CA CYS A 57 -11.12 1.62 9.61
C CYS A 57 -12.19 0.53 9.55
N THR A 58 -12.65 0.05 10.70
CA THR A 58 -13.82 -0.83 10.78
C THR A 58 -15.13 -0.06 10.53
N ASP A 59 -15.12 1.26 10.70
CA ASP A 59 -16.23 2.13 10.29
C ASP A 59 -16.17 2.39 8.79
N ARG A 60 -17.20 1.95 8.06
CA ARG A 60 -17.35 2.11 6.61
C ARG A 60 -17.47 3.57 6.17
N SER A 61 -17.81 4.47 7.08
CA SER A 61 -17.95 5.90 6.83
C SER A 61 -16.60 6.64 6.95
N CYS A 62 -15.57 5.98 7.50
CA CYS A 62 -14.27 6.60 7.65
C CYS A 62 -13.54 6.63 6.30
N PRO A 63 -13.12 7.82 5.81
CA PRO A 63 -12.45 7.95 4.52
C PRO A 63 -10.98 7.52 4.57
N VAL A 64 -10.46 7.17 5.75
CA VAL A 64 -9.07 6.76 5.93
C VAL A 64 -8.88 5.38 5.32
N ILE A 65 -8.26 5.36 4.15
CA ILE A 65 -7.80 4.13 3.52
C ILE A 65 -6.45 4.35 2.85
N GLU A 66 -5.50 3.52 3.23
CA GLU A 66 -4.15 3.52 2.69
C GLU A 66 -3.74 2.08 2.41
N THR A 67 -3.05 1.85 1.31
CA THR A 67 -2.40 0.58 1.04
C THR A 67 -0.89 0.79 1.05
N CYS A 68 -0.19 0.05 1.88
CA CYS A 68 1.27 0.03 1.97
C CYS A 68 1.79 -1.25 1.32
N LEU A 69 2.79 -1.11 0.46
CA LEU A 69 3.53 -2.21 -0.12
C LEU A 69 4.98 -2.14 0.35
N GLU A 70 5.41 -3.17 1.07
CA GLU A 70 6.76 -3.35 1.58
C GLU A 70 7.48 -4.38 0.71
N ILE A 71 8.71 -4.06 0.29
CA ILE A 71 9.53 -4.89 -0.59
C ILE A 71 10.78 -5.31 0.19
N TYR A 72 10.99 -6.63 0.29
CA TYR A 72 12.13 -7.24 0.96
C TYR A 72 12.91 -8.06 -0.06
N HIS A 73 14.25 -7.99 -0.02
CA HIS A 73 15.07 -8.68 -1.02
C HIS A 73 15.06 -10.21 -0.83
N THR A 74 15.23 -10.69 0.41
CA THR A 74 15.29 -12.14 0.71
C THR A 74 14.78 -12.54 2.09
N ASN A 75 14.68 -11.60 3.05
CA ASN A 75 14.25 -11.90 4.42
C ASN A 75 13.15 -10.94 4.87
N GLN A 76 11.98 -11.49 5.25
CA GLN A 76 10.82 -10.74 5.74
C GLN A 76 11.01 -10.16 7.15
N ASN A 77 11.98 -10.68 7.92
CA ASN A 77 12.29 -10.21 9.26
C ASN A 77 13.32 -9.06 9.25
N ALA A 78 13.84 -8.69 8.07
CA ALA A 78 14.68 -7.52 7.91
C ALA A 78 13.83 -6.27 7.69
N GLU A 79 14.43 -5.09 7.74
CA GLU A 79 13.75 -3.86 7.31
C GLU A 79 13.43 -3.94 5.80
N PRO A 80 12.27 -3.43 5.36
CA PRO A 80 11.95 -3.38 3.94
C PRO A 80 12.95 -2.47 3.23
N GLU A 81 13.47 -2.94 2.10
CA GLU A 81 14.35 -2.13 1.25
C GLU A 81 13.59 -0.90 0.73
N ARG A 82 12.30 -1.09 0.41
CA ARG A 82 11.41 -0.03 -0.05
C ARG A 82 10.01 -0.21 0.48
N THR A 83 9.37 0.91 0.74
CA THR A 83 7.95 1.00 1.04
C THR A 83 7.29 1.94 0.04
N ILE A 84 6.21 1.48 -0.60
CA ILE A 84 5.38 2.28 -1.49
C ILE A 84 4.02 2.46 -0.83
N ARG A 85 3.62 3.70 -0.60
CA ARG A 85 2.30 4.03 -0.04
C ARG A 85 1.35 4.50 -1.13
N PHE A 86 0.14 3.96 -1.13
CA PHE A 86 -0.98 4.35 -2.00
C PHE A 86 -2.11 4.89 -1.12
N GLY A 87 -2.57 6.12 -1.38
CA GLY A 87 -3.72 6.71 -0.67
C GLY A 87 -5.07 6.17 -1.14
N ARG A 88 -5.16 4.86 -1.40
CA ARG A 88 -6.32 4.15 -1.95
C ARG A 88 -6.41 2.75 -1.34
N ALA A 89 -7.62 2.18 -1.38
CA ALA A 89 -7.85 0.77 -1.09
C ALA A 89 -7.12 -0.14 -2.09
N LYS A 90 -6.72 -1.33 -1.67
CA LYS A 90 -5.90 -2.26 -2.47
C LYS A 90 -6.53 -2.63 -3.81
N HIS A 91 -7.87 -2.72 -3.85
CA HIS A 91 -8.65 -3.09 -5.03
C HIS A 91 -8.97 -1.89 -5.94
N LEU A 92 -8.67 -0.66 -5.50
CA LEU A 92 -8.92 0.58 -6.24
C LEU A 92 -7.64 1.22 -6.78
N ILE A 93 -6.48 0.58 -6.58
CA ILE A 93 -5.19 1.11 -7.08
C ILE A 93 -5.20 1.02 -8.60
N SER A 94 -5.35 2.16 -9.29
CA SER A 94 -5.20 2.19 -10.74
C SER A 94 -3.72 2.27 -11.14
N LYS A 95 -3.42 2.02 -12.43
CA LYS A 95 -2.08 2.24 -12.99
C LYS A 95 -1.62 3.69 -12.82
N MET A 96 -2.55 4.64 -12.87
CA MET A 96 -2.27 6.07 -12.68
C MET A 96 -1.91 6.38 -11.23
N ASP A 97 -2.68 5.86 -10.26
CA ASP A 97 -2.37 5.99 -8.84
C ASP A 97 -1.00 5.38 -8.53
N PHE A 98 -0.71 4.23 -9.14
CA PHE A 98 0.57 3.56 -9.03
C PHE A 98 1.73 4.42 -9.51
N THR A 99 1.68 4.88 -10.77
CA THR A 99 2.73 5.74 -11.35
C THR A 99 2.89 7.04 -10.56
N PHE A 100 1.79 7.67 -10.16
CA PHE A 100 1.83 8.89 -9.36
C PHE A 100 2.49 8.66 -7.99
N SER A 101 2.14 7.56 -7.32
CA SER A 101 2.69 7.22 -6.02
C SER A 101 4.20 6.98 -6.07
N LEU A 102 4.69 6.28 -7.10
CA LEU A 102 6.13 6.08 -7.30
C LEU A 102 6.87 7.41 -7.52
N LYS A 103 6.34 8.27 -8.41
CA LYS A 103 6.93 9.58 -8.69
C LYS A 103 6.96 10.48 -7.46
N LYS A 104 5.85 10.55 -6.72
CA LYS A 104 5.73 11.34 -5.50
C LYS A 104 6.74 10.91 -4.42
N GLN A 105 7.06 9.62 -4.38
CA GLN A 105 8.02 9.04 -3.44
C GLN A 105 9.47 9.03 -3.96
N GLY A 106 9.73 9.61 -5.14
CA GLY A 106 11.07 9.69 -5.73
C GLY A 106 11.66 8.34 -6.14
N ILE A 107 10.81 7.35 -6.39
CA ILE A 107 11.24 5.98 -6.75
C ILE A 107 11.50 5.88 -8.26
N VAL A 108 10.71 6.61 -9.06
CA VAL A 108 10.82 6.71 -10.53
C VAL A 108 10.72 8.15 -11.01
#